data_AF-W7SIU3-F1
#
_entry.id   AF-W7SIU3-F1
#
_cell.length_a   1.000
_cell.length_b   1.000
_cell.length_c   1.000
_cell.angle_alpha   90.00
_cell.angle_beta   90.00
_cell.angle_gamma   90.00
#
_symmetry.space_group_name_H-M   'P 1'
#
loop_
_entity.id
_entity.type
_entity.pdbx_description
1 polymer ?
#
loop_
_entity_poly.entity_id
_entity_poly.type
_entity_poly.pdbx_seq_one_letter_code
_entity_poly.pdbx_strand_id
1 'polypeptide(L)'
;MPQDEASTGQLLGRLTEQLSTLVRDEAALAVVEVKTKARAAGVGVGVLVGAALFGFLGLCALIACAIIALALVLPAWLSALAVLP
;
A
#
# COMPACT_ATOMS: atom_id res chain seq x y z
N MET A 1 -38.38 -50.72 3.91
CA MET A 1 -37.97 -49.32 4.15
C MET A 1 -37.75 -48.70 2.77
N PRO A 2 -38.75 -48.06 2.14
CA PRO A 2 -38.55 -47.51 0.81
C PRO A 2 -37.76 -46.20 0.91
N GLN A 3 -36.65 -46.14 0.20
CA GLN A 3 -35.75 -45.00 0.06
C GLN A 3 -35.89 -44.36 -1.33
N ASP A 4 -37.12 -44.06 -1.75
CA ASP A 4 -37.37 -43.39 -3.03
C ASP A 4 -37.57 -41.88 -2.82
N GLU A 5 -36.74 -41.13 -3.55
CA GLU A 5 -36.88 -39.72 -3.91
C GLU A 5 -36.80 -38.72 -2.74
N ALA A 6 -35.60 -38.15 -2.55
CA ALA A 6 -35.51 -36.84 -1.92
C ALA A 6 -36.49 -35.91 -2.66
N SER A 7 -37.56 -35.48 -1.97
CA SER A 7 -38.57 -34.60 -2.51
C SER A 7 -37.92 -33.40 -3.21
N THR A 8 -38.47 -32.96 -4.35
CA THR A 8 -38.00 -31.78 -5.10
C THR A 8 -37.81 -30.54 -4.20
N GLY A 9 -38.64 -30.42 -3.15
CA GLY A 9 -38.50 -29.36 -2.14
C GLY A 9 -37.21 -29.46 -1.30
N GLN A 10 -36.74 -30.67 -1.04
CA GLN A 10 -35.51 -30.94 -0.29
C GLN A 10 -34.24 -30.69 -1.14
N LEU A 11 -34.32 -30.93 -2.45
CA LEU A 11 -33.25 -30.58 -3.40
C LEU A 11 -33.15 -29.06 -3.60
N LEU A 12 -34.29 -28.36 -3.71
CA LEU A 12 -34.33 -26.90 -3.83
C LEU A 12 -33.78 -26.21 -2.58
N GLY A 13 -34.10 -26.74 -1.39
CA GLY A 13 -33.52 -26.26 -0.13
C GLY A 13 -31.99 -26.39 -0.10
N ARG A 14 -31.45 -27.53 -0.53
CA ARG A 14 -29.99 -27.75 -0.60
C ARG A 14 -29.30 -26.86 -1.63
N LEU A 15 -29.89 -26.65 -2.81
CA LEU A 15 -29.35 -25.74 -3.83
C LEU A 15 -29.32 -24.30 -3.32
N THR A 16 -30.38 -23.86 -2.62
CA THR A 16 -30.45 -22.51 -2.03
C THR A 16 -29.37 -22.33 -0.95
N GLU A 17 -29.17 -23.33 -0.10
CA GLU A 17 -28.12 -23.35 0.91
C GLU A 17 -26.72 -23.28 0.28
N GLN A 18 -26.50 -24.02 -0.80
CA GLN A 18 -25.23 -24.03 -1.53
C GLN A 18 -24.96 -22.71 -2.23
N LEU A 19 -25.97 -22.11 -2.87
CA LEU A 19 -25.86 -20.79 -3.49
C LEU A 19 -25.57 -19.71 -2.44
N SER A 20 -26.23 -19.78 -1.27
CA SER A 20 -25.96 -18.86 -0.16
C SER A 20 -24.52 -18.98 0.34
N THR A 21 -24.02 -20.21 0.45
CA THR A 21 -22.63 -20.49 0.84
C THR A 21 -21.66 -19.96 -0.19
N LEU A 22 -21.91 -20.22 -1.49
CA LEU A 22 -21.04 -19.78 -2.58
C LEU A 22 -20.93 -18.25 -2.64
N VAL A 23 -22.05 -17.54 -2.54
CA VAL A 23 -22.07 -16.07 -2.53
C VAL A 23 -21.25 -15.52 -1.35
N ARG A 24 -21.35 -16.15 -0.18
CA ARG A 24 -20.57 -15.75 1.00
C ARG A 24 -19.08 -16.02 0.81
N ASP A 25 -18.73 -17.13 0.19
CA ASP A 25 -17.34 -17.49 -0.10
C ASP A 25 -16.72 -16.56 -1.15
N GLU A 26 -17.45 -16.21 -2.22
CA GLU A 26 -17.01 -15.24 -3.23
C GLU A 26 -16.81 -13.85 -2.63
N ALA A 27 -17.73 -13.41 -1.75
CA ALA A 27 -17.58 -12.17 -1.02
C ALA A 27 -16.35 -12.19 -0.10
N ALA A 28 -16.11 -13.29 0.63
CA ALA A 28 -14.92 -13.44 1.46
C ALA A 28 -13.63 -13.42 0.62
N LEU A 29 -13.63 -14.08 -0.53
CA LEU A 29 -12.51 -14.11 -1.46
C LEU A 29 -12.22 -12.71 -2.01
N ALA A 30 -13.25 -11.97 -2.44
CA ALA A 30 -13.13 -10.60 -2.93
C ALA A 30 -12.51 -9.68 -1.88
N VAL A 31 -12.92 -9.81 -0.60
CA VAL A 31 -12.34 -9.05 0.52
C VAL A 31 -10.84 -9.36 0.67
N VAL A 32 -10.44 -10.63 0.58
CA VAL A 32 -9.03 -11.04 0.66
C VAL A 32 -8.22 -10.49 -0.50
N GLU A 33 -8.75 -10.56 -1.72
CA GLU A 33 -8.07 -10.06 -2.91
C GLU A 33 -7.90 -8.54 -2.87
N VAL A 34 -8.95 -7.81 -2.50
CA VAL A 34 -8.89 -6.36 -2.30
C VAL A 34 -7.86 -6.00 -1.23
N LYS A 35 -7.86 -6.67 -0.08
CA LYS A 35 -6.87 -6.44 0.98
C LYS A 35 -5.44 -6.70 0.51
N THR A 36 -5.24 -7.75 -0.28
CA THR A 36 -3.93 -8.13 -0.81
C THR A 36 -3.43 -7.10 -1.82
N LYS A 37 -4.28 -6.69 -2.78
CA LYS A 37 -3.97 -5.63 -3.75
C LYS A 37 -3.73 -4.28 -3.06
N ALA A 38 -4.57 -3.93 -2.08
CA ALA A 38 -4.42 -2.70 -1.31
C ALA A 38 -3.11 -2.66 -0.53
N ARG A 39 -2.70 -3.79 0.09
CA ARG A 39 -1.41 -3.89 0.79
C ARG A 39 -0.24 -3.75 -0.19
N ALA A 40 -0.28 -4.45 -1.32
CA ALA A 40 0.78 -4.37 -2.32
C ALA A 40 0.94 -2.94 -2.88
N ALA A 41 -0.19 -2.29 -3.21
CA ALA A 41 -0.20 -0.90 -3.65
C ALA A 41 0.31 0.05 -2.55
N GLY A 42 -0.14 -0.13 -1.30
CA GLY A 42 0.24 0.69 -0.15
C GLY A 42 1.73 0.62 0.18
N VAL A 43 2.34 -0.56 0.11
CA VAL A 43 3.79 -0.73 0.31
C VAL A 43 4.58 -0.01 -0.79
N GLY A 44 4.17 -0.15 -2.05
CA GLY A 44 4.82 0.53 -3.16
C GLY A 44 4.82 2.06 -3.01
N VAL A 45 3.65 2.64 -2.71
CA VAL A 45 3.51 4.09 -2.47
C VAL A 45 4.31 4.51 -1.24
N GLY A 46 4.26 3.74 -0.14
CA GLY A 46 4.99 4.04 1.08
C GLY A 46 6.51 4.09 0.89
N VAL A 47 7.07 3.15 0.14
CA VAL A 47 8.50 3.12 -0.17
C VAL A 47 8.90 4.29 -1.06
N LEU A 48 8.12 4.63 -2.08
CA LEU A 48 8.42 5.76 -2.97
C LEU A 48 8.40 7.09 -2.21
N VAL A 49 7.38 7.34 -1.39
CA VAL A 49 7.29 8.55 -0.57
C VAL A 49 8.42 8.59 0.45
N GLY A 50 8.71 7.47 1.11
CA GLY A 50 9.82 7.36 2.06
C GLY A 50 11.17 7.65 1.42
N ALA A 51 11.44 7.08 0.24
CA ALA A 51 12.68 7.29 -0.50
C ALA A 51 12.81 8.74 -0.98
N ALA A 52 11.72 9.34 -1.48
CA ALA A 52 11.71 10.74 -1.90
C ALA A 52 12.00 11.69 -0.73
N LEU A 53 11.35 11.47 0.43
CA LEU A 53 11.57 12.28 1.62
C LEU A 53 12.98 12.11 2.17
N PHE A 54 13.48 10.88 2.24
CA PHE A 54 14.83 10.59 2.69
C PHE A 54 15.88 11.23 1.76
N GLY A 55 15.72 11.09 0.44
CA GLY A 55 16.59 11.72 -0.54
C GLY A 55 16.57 13.24 -0.45
N PHE A 56 15.39 13.84 -0.29
CA PHE A 56 15.24 15.29 -0.13
C PHE A 56 15.92 15.80 1.15
N LEU A 57 15.67 15.15 2.29
CA LEU A 57 16.30 15.52 3.57
C LEU A 57 17.82 15.33 3.52
N GLY A 58 18.29 14.23 2.92
CA GLY A 58 19.72 13.98 2.72
C GLY A 58 20.37 15.06 1.86
N LEU A 59 19.72 15.47 0.76
CA LEU A 59 20.19 16.56 -0.08
C LEU A 59 20.24 17.90 0.68
N CYS A 60 19.18 18.24 1.43
CA CYS A 60 19.18 19.44 2.27
C CYS A 60 20.31 19.42 3.31
N ALA A 61 20.57 18.28 3.93
CA ALA A 61 21.67 18.13 4.89
C ALA A 61 23.04 18.31 4.22
N LEU A 62 23.24 17.76 3.02
CA LEU A 62 24.48 17.95 2.24
C LEU A 62 24.68 19.40 1.81
N ILE A 63 23.62 20.08 1.37
CA ILE A 63 23.65 21.52 1.05
C ILE A 63 24.06 22.31 2.28
N ALA A 64 23.43 22.07 3.43
CA ALA A 64 23.77 22.74 4.69
C ALA A 64 25.23 22.48 5.09
N CYS A 65 25.70 21.24 4.96
CA CYS A 65 27.09 20.88 5.22
C CYS A 65 28.06 21.65 4.29
N ALA A 66 27.76 21.72 3.00
CA ALA A 66 28.56 22.47 2.03
C ALA A 66 28.62 23.98 2.36
N ILE A 67 27.48 24.58 2.73
CA ILE A 67 27.41 25.97 3.16
C ILE A 67 28.29 26.21 4.39
N ILE A 68 28.18 25.35 5.41
CA ILE A 68 28.97 25.49 6.65
C ILE A 68 30.46 25.31 6.36
N ALA A 69 30.84 24.35 5.50
CA ALA A 69 32.22 24.12 5.11
C ALA A 69 32.82 25.34 4.38
N LEU A 70 32.08 25.92 3.44
CA LEU A 70 32.48 27.16 2.74
C LEU A 70 32.50 28.37 3.68
N ALA A 71 31.62 28.41 4.68
CA ALA A 71 31.58 29.50 5.66
C ALA A 71 32.83 29.57 6.54
N LEU A 72 33.68 28.54 6.53
CA LEU A 72 34.99 28.57 7.21
C LEU A 72 36.01 29.46 6.49
N VAL A 73 35.83 29.68 5.18
CA VAL A 73 36.76 30.43 4.32
C VAL A 73 36.14 31.70 3.72
N LEU A 74 34.81 31.82 3.72
CA LEU A 74 34.06 32.95 3.18
C LEU A 74 32.95 33.37 4.18
N PRO A 75 32.36 34.57 4.08
CA PRO A 75 31.16 34.91 4.82
C PRO A 75 29.99 33.95 4.53
N ALA A 76 29.17 33.67 5.54
CA ALA A 76 28.05 32.73 5.44
C ALA A 76 27.05 33.09 4.33
N TRP A 77 26.80 34.39 4.09
CA TRP A 77 25.87 34.85 3.05
C TRP A 77 26.37 34.54 1.63
N LEU A 78 27.68 34.67 1.37
CA LEU A 78 28.31 34.31 0.10
C LEU A 78 28.31 32.80 -0.11
N SER A 79 28.56 32.04 0.97
CA SER A 79 28.53 30.57 0.93
C SER A 79 27.15 30.04 0.58
N ALA A 80 26.10 30.62 1.17
CA ALA A 80 24.72 30.28 0.84
C ALA A 80 24.38 30.58 -0.63
N LEU A 81 24.78 31.76 -1.14
CA LEU A 81 24.55 32.16 -2.54
C LEU A 81 25.30 31.29 -3.54
N ALA A 82 26.52 30.85 -3.20
CA ALA A 82 27.36 30.02 -4.07
C ALA A 82 26.84 28.59 -4.18
N VAL A 83 26.33 28.02 -3.08
CA VAL A 83 25.79 26.64 -3.04
C VAL A 83 24.36 26.61 -3.57
N LEU A 84 23.59 27.67 -3.37
CA LEU A 84 22.19 27.79 -3.75
C LEU A 84 22.00 29.01 -4.69
N PRO A 85 22.38 28.89 -5.97
CA PRO A 85 22.19 29.93 -6.97
C PRO A 85 20.73 30.10 -7.42
#